data_AF-A0A0S3SNT5-F1
#
_entry.id   AF-A0A0S3SNT5-F1
#
_cell.length_a   1.000
_cell.length_b   1.000
_cell.length_c   1.000
_cell.angle_alpha   90.00
_cell.angle_beta   90.00
_cell.angle_gamma   90.00
#
_symmetry.space_group_name_H-M   'P 1'
#
loop_
_entity.id
_entity.type
_entity.pdbx_description
1 polymer ?
#
loop_
_entity_poly.entity_id
_entity_poly.type
_entity_poly.pdbx_seq_one_letter_code
_entity_poly.pdbx_strand_id
1 'polypeptide(L)'
;MGLLSSCFGIIGFTLGIPIGLLVGFFLFVYSETKLVKDPVVRPISELGPHALEELLPEIPLWVKTPEFERIDWLNKFLSDMWPYLDTAICKIIRSTAQPIFSDYIGKYQIKAIEFDKLSLGTLPPTICGMKVVETNEKELVMEQVIKWAGNPNIVLSLYVSSLKITVQLVDVQIFAAPRITLRPLVPTFPCFANIVVSLLEKPHVDFGMRVSGGDIMSIPGIYIFVQDTIKKQVANLYLWPRTLEIPILDESMVVMKKPVGILHVNVVRAQKLLKMDLLGTSDPYVKLSLTGDKLPAKKTTVKRKNLNPVWNEKFKIVVKDPQSQVLQLQVYDWDKVGAHDKLGMQLVPLKVLKPYENKEFTLDLLKDTNLNETPNKKPRGKIVVDLTFVPFKEDSSKFGGPSEGYSRKESGIDVVSDDEVQEGAGLLSVVIIEAEEVEGEHHNNPFAVLTFRGEKKRTKMMKKTRHPLWNEEFQFMLEEPPQHEKIHIEVLSRRKNLSFLSKQERLGHVEINLRDVVHNGRINDKYNLINSRNGVMHVEIRWKVV
;
A
#
# COMPACT_ATOMS: atom_id res chain seq x y z
N MET A 1 17.20 -73.66 -11.27
CA MET A 1 16.36 -72.83 -10.38
C MET A 1 15.78 -71.58 -11.07
N GLY A 2 16.45 -70.95 -12.07
CA GLY A 2 15.95 -69.71 -12.70
C GLY A 2 14.75 -69.83 -13.66
N LEU A 3 14.62 -70.92 -14.43
CA LEU A 3 13.55 -71.07 -15.42
C LEU A 3 12.16 -71.27 -14.79
N LEU A 4 12.06 -72.11 -13.76
CA LEU A 4 10.81 -72.33 -13.01
C LEU A 4 10.35 -71.05 -12.29
N SER A 5 11.27 -70.29 -11.70
CA SER A 5 10.99 -68.99 -11.08
C SER A 5 10.42 -67.99 -12.10
N SER A 6 11.00 -67.89 -13.30
CA SER A 6 10.49 -67.01 -14.35
C SER A 6 9.14 -67.46 -14.91
N CYS A 7 8.92 -68.77 -15.07
CA CYS A 7 7.62 -69.30 -15.49
C CYS A 7 6.53 -69.07 -14.44
N PHE A 8 6.81 -69.31 -13.15
CA PHE A 8 5.87 -68.98 -12.08
C PHE A 8 5.65 -67.47 -11.93
N GLY A 9 6.66 -66.65 -12.18
CA GLY A 9 6.53 -65.19 -12.26
C GLY A 9 5.63 -64.73 -13.42
N ILE A 10 5.78 -65.33 -14.61
CA ILE A 10 4.93 -65.05 -15.77
C ILE A 10 3.50 -65.53 -15.54
N ILE A 11 3.30 -66.70 -14.94
CA ILE A 11 1.97 -67.22 -14.59
C ILE A 11 1.32 -66.36 -13.50
N GLY A 12 2.08 -65.96 -12.47
CA GLY A 12 1.63 -65.03 -11.43
C GLY A 12 1.29 -63.65 -11.98
N PHE A 13 1.99 -63.17 -12.99
CA PHE A 13 1.71 -61.88 -13.64
C PHE A 13 0.53 -61.97 -14.62
N THR A 14 0.44 -63.04 -15.42
CA THR A 14 -0.60 -63.21 -16.45
C THR A 14 -1.93 -63.69 -15.90
N LEU A 15 -1.95 -64.44 -14.79
CA LEU A 15 -3.19 -64.88 -14.13
C LEU A 15 -3.45 -64.11 -12.83
N GLY A 16 -2.42 -63.84 -12.03
CA GLY A 16 -2.59 -63.21 -10.72
C GLY A 16 -3.01 -61.74 -10.78
N ILE A 17 -2.54 -60.96 -11.76
CA ILE A 17 -2.99 -59.57 -11.95
C ILE A 17 -4.46 -59.52 -12.39
N PRO A 18 -4.91 -60.24 -13.43
CA PRO A 18 -6.33 -60.21 -13.80
C PRO A 18 -7.23 -60.82 -12.73
N ILE A 19 -6.84 -61.89 -12.02
CA ILE A 19 -7.60 -62.43 -10.90
C ILE A 19 -7.66 -61.42 -9.74
N GLY A 20 -6.54 -60.76 -9.41
CA GLY A 20 -6.48 -59.72 -8.39
C GLY A 20 -7.33 -58.50 -8.73
N LEU A 21 -7.33 -58.07 -10.00
CA LEU A 21 -8.21 -57.01 -10.51
C LEU A 21 -9.68 -57.43 -10.50
N LEU A 22 -9.99 -58.69 -10.78
CA LEU A 22 -11.36 -59.22 -10.80
C LEU A 22 -11.91 -59.40 -9.38
N VAL A 23 -11.10 -59.88 -8.45
CA VAL A 23 -11.44 -59.94 -7.00
C VAL A 23 -11.55 -58.53 -6.43
N GLY A 24 -10.63 -57.64 -6.77
CA GLY A 24 -10.71 -56.22 -6.38
C GLY A 24 -11.96 -55.55 -6.93
N PHE A 25 -12.31 -55.80 -8.19
CA PHE A 25 -13.56 -55.33 -8.82
C PHE A 25 -14.79 -55.92 -8.13
N PHE A 26 -14.77 -57.20 -7.75
CA PHE A 26 -15.88 -57.84 -7.06
C PHE A 26 -16.07 -57.28 -5.64
N LEU A 27 -14.98 -57.11 -4.88
CA LEU A 27 -15.02 -56.46 -3.57
C LEU A 27 -15.47 -54.99 -3.67
N PHE A 28 -15.06 -54.30 -4.74
CA PHE A 28 -15.47 -52.92 -5.03
C PHE A 28 -16.96 -52.78 -5.34
N VAL A 29 -17.51 -53.68 -6.17
CA VAL A 29 -18.94 -53.66 -6.53
C VAL A 29 -19.84 -54.03 -5.34
N TYR A 30 -19.37 -54.87 -4.42
CA TYR A 30 -20.16 -55.35 -3.27
C TYR A 30 -19.87 -54.63 -1.95
N SER A 31 -18.90 -53.72 -1.89
CA SER A 31 -18.64 -52.90 -0.71
C SER A 31 -19.62 -51.74 -0.65
N GLU A 32 -20.80 -51.96 -0.05
CA GLU A 32 -21.73 -50.88 0.26
C GLU A 32 -21.08 -49.88 1.24
N THR A 33 -21.01 -48.61 0.83
CA THR A 33 -20.63 -47.52 1.72
C THR A 33 -21.71 -47.35 2.78
N LYS A 34 -21.35 -47.51 4.05
CA LYS A 34 -22.27 -47.22 5.16
C LYS A 34 -22.65 -45.74 5.08
N LEU A 35 -23.92 -45.46 4.80
CA LEU A 35 -24.51 -44.13 4.90
C LEU A 35 -24.29 -43.62 6.33
N VAL A 36 -23.38 -42.66 6.49
CA VAL A 36 -23.21 -41.92 7.74
C VAL A 36 -24.49 -41.11 7.95
N LYS A 37 -25.21 -41.38 9.04
CA LYS A 37 -26.40 -40.59 9.40
C LYS A 37 -25.97 -39.18 9.76
N ASP A 38 -26.74 -38.19 9.31
CA ASP A 38 -26.50 -36.80 9.68
C ASP A 38 -26.44 -36.64 11.20
N PRO A 39 -25.44 -35.93 11.74
CA PRO A 39 -25.31 -35.73 13.17
C PRO A 39 -26.46 -34.87 13.70
N VAL A 40 -27.01 -35.25 14.86
CA VAL A 40 -28.04 -34.45 15.55
C VAL A 40 -27.37 -33.23 16.17
N VAL A 41 -27.69 -32.04 15.67
CA VAL A 41 -27.21 -30.77 16.24
C VAL A 41 -27.89 -30.54 17.59
N ARG A 42 -27.10 -30.36 18.65
CA ARG A 42 -27.58 -30.03 20.00
C ARG A 42 -26.86 -28.78 20.54
N PRO A 43 -27.54 -27.92 21.31
CA PRO A 43 -26.90 -26.81 22.02
C PRO A 43 -25.78 -27.29 22.94
N ILE A 44 -24.70 -26.50 23.05
CA ILE A 44 -23.55 -26.81 23.92
C ILE A 44 -23.99 -26.97 25.39
N SER A 45 -25.03 -26.25 25.82
CA SER A 45 -25.61 -26.34 27.16
C SER A 45 -26.24 -27.71 27.48
N GLU A 46 -26.55 -28.52 26.45
CA GLU A 46 -27.15 -29.85 26.59
C GLU A 46 -26.11 -30.98 26.56
N LEU A 47 -24.83 -30.64 26.40
CA LEU A 47 -23.75 -31.63 26.35
C LEU A 47 -23.28 -32.01 27.76
N GLY A 48 -23.07 -33.31 27.98
CA GLY A 48 -22.50 -33.81 29.22
C GLY A 48 -21.01 -33.44 29.37
N PRO A 49 -20.45 -33.54 30.59
CA PRO A 49 -19.08 -33.14 30.88
C PRO A 49 -18.02 -33.83 30.01
N HIS A 50 -18.17 -35.12 29.71
CA HIS A 50 -17.26 -35.83 28.80
C HIS A 50 -17.32 -35.32 27.36
N ALA A 51 -18.51 -35.00 26.84
CA ALA A 51 -18.65 -34.43 25.50
C ALA A 51 -18.08 -33.01 25.42
N LEU A 52 -18.14 -32.25 26.52
CA LEU A 52 -17.50 -30.93 26.63
C LEU A 52 -15.96 -31.06 26.65
N GLU A 53 -15.41 -32.06 27.34
CA GLU A 53 -13.97 -32.34 27.33
C GLU A 53 -13.47 -32.74 25.93
N GLU A 54 -14.22 -33.56 25.21
CA GLU A 54 -13.91 -33.92 23.82
C GLU A 54 -13.97 -32.70 22.86
N LEU A 55 -14.79 -31.70 23.17
CA LEU A 55 -14.92 -30.48 22.36
C LEU A 55 -13.89 -29.40 22.66
N LEU A 56 -13.21 -29.42 23.83
CA LEU A 56 -12.20 -28.43 24.22
C LEU A 56 -11.10 -28.20 23.15
N PRO A 57 -10.59 -29.24 22.45
CA PRO A 57 -9.65 -29.04 21.35
C PRO A 57 -10.27 -28.31 20.15
N GLU A 58 -11.57 -28.46 19.91
CA GLU A 58 -12.27 -27.94 18.73
C GLU A 58 -12.93 -26.57 18.93
N ILE A 59 -12.97 -26.04 20.15
CA ILE A 59 -13.58 -24.72 20.39
C ILE A 59 -12.83 -23.62 19.60
N PRO A 60 -13.55 -22.60 19.06
CA PRO A 60 -12.94 -21.54 18.25
C PRO A 60 -11.86 -20.75 19.00
N LEU A 61 -10.85 -20.26 18.27
CA LEU A 61 -9.72 -19.54 18.87
C LEU A 61 -10.12 -18.23 19.56
N TRP A 62 -11.16 -17.53 19.10
CA TRP A 62 -11.67 -16.34 19.81
C TRP A 62 -12.31 -16.66 21.16
N VAL A 63 -12.68 -17.92 21.42
CA VAL A 63 -13.12 -18.39 22.75
C VAL A 63 -11.90 -18.75 23.61
N LYS A 64 -10.87 -19.37 23.00
CA LYS A 64 -9.65 -19.80 23.70
C LYS A 64 -8.72 -18.66 24.06
N THR A 65 -8.62 -17.66 23.19
CA THR A 65 -7.60 -16.62 23.22
C THR A 65 -8.23 -15.25 22.95
N PRO A 66 -7.91 -14.23 23.76
CA PRO A 66 -8.49 -12.89 23.60
C PRO A 66 -7.96 -12.15 22.37
N GLU A 67 -6.89 -12.65 21.73
CA GLU A 67 -6.27 -12.02 20.56
C GLU A 67 -7.06 -12.25 19.26
N PHE A 68 -7.94 -13.26 19.24
CA PHE A 68 -8.78 -13.56 18.09
C PHE A 68 -10.17 -12.97 18.29
N GLU A 69 -10.67 -12.28 17.28
CA GLU A 69 -12.01 -11.73 17.26
C GLU A 69 -12.95 -12.53 16.33
N ARG A 70 -14.25 -12.49 16.64
CA ARG A 70 -15.30 -13.09 15.80
C ARG A 70 -15.72 -12.10 14.72
N ILE A 71 -15.79 -12.54 13.46
CA ILE A 71 -16.06 -11.67 12.30
C ILE A 71 -17.24 -12.17 11.47
N ASP A 72 -18.43 -12.13 12.05
CA ASP A 72 -19.64 -12.63 11.38
C ASP A 72 -20.01 -11.82 10.13
N TRP A 73 -19.74 -10.51 10.15
CA TRP A 73 -20.07 -9.64 9.01
C TRP A 73 -19.28 -10.02 7.76
N LEU A 74 -18.02 -10.47 7.92
CA LEU A 74 -17.17 -10.90 6.81
C LEU A 74 -17.62 -12.26 6.27
N ASN A 75 -18.06 -13.17 7.16
CA ASN A 75 -18.67 -14.44 6.75
C ASN A 75 -19.96 -14.20 5.95
N LYS A 76 -20.81 -13.26 6.38
CA LYS A 76 -22.00 -12.86 5.62
C LYS A 76 -21.64 -12.31 4.24
N PHE A 77 -20.66 -11.40 4.18
CA PHE A 77 -20.16 -10.87 2.92
C PHE A 77 -19.62 -11.97 1.99
N LEU A 78 -18.82 -12.90 2.51
CA LEU A 78 -18.31 -14.05 1.74
C LEU A 78 -19.43 -14.92 1.20
N SER A 79 -20.47 -15.17 2.00
CA SER A 79 -21.66 -15.91 1.57
C SER A 79 -22.38 -15.22 0.42
N ASP A 80 -22.58 -13.90 0.51
CA ASP A 80 -23.23 -13.12 -0.55
C ASP A 80 -22.39 -13.09 -1.85
N MET A 81 -21.05 -13.08 -1.72
CA MET A 81 -20.11 -13.06 -2.84
C MET A 81 -19.81 -14.43 -3.44
N TRP A 82 -20.15 -15.52 -2.75
CA TRP A 82 -19.70 -16.87 -3.08
C TRP A 82 -19.99 -17.31 -4.52
N PRO A 83 -21.17 -17.07 -5.12
CA PRO A 83 -21.44 -17.48 -6.51
C PRO A 83 -20.48 -16.87 -7.53
N TYR A 84 -20.04 -15.63 -7.29
CA TYR A 84 -19.08 -14.93 -8.14
C TYR A 84 -17.65 -15.44 -7.90
N LEU A 85 -17.31 -15.68 -6.63
CA LEU A 85 -16.01 -16.23 -6.24
C LEU A 85 -15.81 -17.65 -6.77
N ASP A 86 -16.82 -18.53 -6.67
CA ASP A 86 -16.78 -19.88 -7.26
C ASP A 86 -16.43 -19.83 -8.75
N THR A 87 -17.15 -18.99 -9.50
CA THR A 87 -16.93 -18.81 -10.94
C THR A 87 -15.51 -18.33 -11.24
N ALA A 88 -15.02 -17.32 -10.51
CA ALA A 88 -13.69 -16.76 -10.72
C ALA A 88 -12.58 -17.76 -10.37
N ILE A 89 -12.71 -18.45 -9.23
CA ILE A 89 -11.73 -19.45 -8.78
C ILE A 89 -11.72 -20.63 -9.74
N CYS A 90 -12.89 -21.12 -10.20
CA CYS A 90 -12.95 -22.19 -11.19
C CYS A 90 -12.26 -21.81 -12.52
N LYS A 91 -12.35 -20.54 -12.94
CA LYS A 91 -11.62 -20.06 -14.11
C LYS A 91 -10.11 -20.10 -13.90
N ILE A 92 -9.64 -19.68 -12.72
CA ILE A 92 -8.22 -19.77 -12.32
C ILE A 92 -7.75 -21.22 -12.27
N ILE A 93 -8.54 -22.13 -11.71
CA ILE A 93 -8.22 -23.57 -11.67
C ILE A 93 -8.06 -24.11 -13.09
N ARG A 94 -8.99 -23.81 -14.00
CA ARG A 94 -8.88 -24.24 -15.41
C ARG A 94 -7.60 -23.72 -16.06
N SER A 95 -7.32 -22.42 -15.95
CA SER A 95 -6.12 -21.84 -16.58
C SER A 95 -4.82 -22.37 -16.00
N THR A 96 -4.81 -22.68 -14.70
CA THR A 96 -3.61 -23.20 -14.01
C THR A 96 -3.40 -24.69 -14.28
N ALA A 97 -4.48 -25.46 -14.39
CA ALA A 97 -4.40 -26.91 -14.62
C ALA A 97 -4.11 -27.27 -16.08
N GLN A 98 -4.52 -26.45 -17.04
CA GLN A 98 -4.31 -26.70 -18.47
C GLN A 98 -2.84 -27.03 -18.84
N PRO A 99 -1.83 -26.21 -18.45
CA PRO A 99 -0.43 -26.54 -18.76
C PRO A 99 0.02 -27.84 -18.07
N ILE A 100 -0.45 -28.10 -16.85
CA ILE A 100 -0.14 -29.33 -16.11
C ILE A 100 -0.70 -30.55 -16.86
N PHE A 101 -1.93 -30.47 -17.37
CA PHE A 101 -2.54 -31.55 -18.15
C PHE A 101 -1.78 -31.81 -19.45
N SER A 102 -1.34 -30.75 -20.14
CA SER A 102 -0.56 -30.86 -21.37
C SER A 102 0.74 -31.68 -21.19
N ASP A 103 1.36 -31.63 -20.01
CA ASP A 103 2.58 -32.41 -19.73
C ASP A 103 2.36 -33.94 -19.70
N TYR A 104 1.11 -34.38 -19.50
CA TYR A 104 0.74 -35.80 -19.42
C TYR A 104 0.01 -36.30 -20.67
N ILE A 105 -0.60 -35.42 -21.47
CA ILE A 105 -1.21 -35.79 -22.74
C ILE A 105 -0.13 -36.35 -23.68
N GLY A 106 -0.40 -37.51 -24.28
CA GLY A 106 0.54 -38.27 -25.11
C GLY A 106 1.47 -39.21 -24.32
N LYS A 107 1.58 -39.05 -22.99
CA LYS A 107 2.26 -40.00 -22.10
C LYS A 107 1.26 -41.03 -21.59
N TYR A 108 1.73 -42.25 -21.33
CA TYR A 108 0.91 -43.33 -20.75
C TYR A 108 -0.41 -43.60 -21.51
N GLN A 109 -0.45 -43.36 -22.83
CA GLN A 109 -1.64 -43.49 -23.69
C GLN A 109 -2.82 -42.56 -23.33
N ILE A 110 -2.57 -41.49 -22.58
CA ILE A 110 -3.57 -40.45 -22.28
C ILE A 110 -3.75 -39.57 -23.52
N LYS A 111 -4.96 -39.56 -24.09
CA LYS A 111 -5.32 -38.74 -25.27
C LYS A 111 -5.80 -37.34 -24.89
N ALA A 112 -6.53 -37.22 -23.79
CA ALA A 112 -7.06 -35.94 -23.30
C ALA A 112 -7.37 -36.03 -21.80
N ILE A 113 -7.32 -34.86 -21.15
CA ILE A 113 -7.72 -34.66 -19.75
C ILE A 113 -8.60 -33.41 -19.74
N GLU A 114 -9.85 -33.53 -19.28
CA GLU A 114 -10.83 -32.45 -19.36
C GLU A 114 -11.66 -32.35 -18.08
N PHE A 115 -12.05 -31.12 -17.71
CA PHE A 115 -13.03 -30.89 -16.66
C PHE A 115 -14.45 -31.01 -17.22
N ASP A 116 -15.11 -32.14 -16.98
CA ASP A 116 -16.53 -32.35 -17.30
C ASP A 116 -17.41 -31.44 -16.42
N LYS A 117 -17.09 -31.33 -15.13
CA LYS A 117 -17.74 -30.40 -14.18
C LYS A 117 -16.68 -29.78 -13.27
N LEU A 118 -16.85 -28.50 -12.97
CA LEU A 118 -15.97 -27.79 -12.05
C LEU A 118 -16.78 -26.70 -11.35
N SER A 119 -17.14 -26.97 -10.10
CA SER A 119 -17.67 -26.00 -9.13
C SER A 119 -17.18 -26.39 -7.74
N LEU A 120 -16.91 -25.39 -6.91
CA LEU A 120 -16.57 -25.55 -5.50
C LEU A 120 -17.81 -25.79 -4.63
N GLY A 121 -19.01 -25.68 -5.20
CA GLY A 121 -20.27 -25.93 -4.51
C GLY A 121 -20.90 -24.65 -3.97
N THR A 122 -21.92 -24.82 -3.13
CA THR A 122 -22.77 -23.72 -2.65
C THR A 122 -22.36 -23.20 -1.27
N LEU A 123 -21.49 -23.93 -0.56
CA LEU A 123 -21.07 -23.60 0.79
C LEU A 123 -19.72 -22.85 0.77
N PRO A 124 -19.68 -21.58 1.21
CA PRO A 124 -18.45 -20.80 1.27
C PRO A 124 -17.52 -21.22 2.42
N PRO A 125 -16.23 -20.88 2.36
CA PRO A 125 -15.33 -20.95 3.50
C PRO A 125 -15.81 -20.03 4.62
N THR A 126 -15.62 -20.46 5.87
CA THR A 126 -15.93 -19.69 7.07
C THR A 126 -14.64 -19.23 7.73
N ILE A 127 -14.57 -17.95 8.07
CA ILE A 127 -13.53 -17.37 8.91
C ILE A 127 -13.96 -17.57 10.36
N CYS A 128 -13.29 -18.50 11.03
CA CYS A 128 -13.57 -18.88 12.41
C CYS A 128 -13.01 -17.89 13.43
N GLY A 129 -12.09 -17.01 13.03
CA GLY A 129 -11.54 -15.95 13.86
C GLY A 129 -10.46 -15.19 13.10
N MET A 130 -10.17 -13.96 13.54
CA MET A 130 -9.07 -13.16 13.01
C MET A 130 -8.32 -12.46 14.12
N LYS A 131 -7.01 -12.43 14.00
CA LYS A 131 -6.10 -11.66 14.83
C LYS A 131 -5.50 -10.55 13.97
N VAL A 132 -5.47 -9.33 14.48
CA VAL A 132 -4.76 -8.21 13.86
C VAL A 132 -3.47 -7.99 14.63
N VAL A 133 -2.34 -7.98 13.92
CA VAL A 133 -1.02 -7.80 14.52
C VAL A 133 -0.56 -6.37 14.25
N GLU A 134 -0.35 -5.61 15.31
CA GLU A 134 0.30 -4.30 15.23
C GLU A 134 1.80 -4.50 14.98
N THR A 135 2.31 -3.80 13.97
CA THR A 135 3.74 -3.81 13.62
C THR A 135 4.30 -2.39 13.76
N ASN A 136 5.62 -2.29 13.97
CA ASN A 136 6.32 -0.99 13.94
C ASN A 136 6.50 -0.45 12.51
N GLU A 137 6.12 -1.25 11.51
CA GLU A 137 6.23 -0.93 10.09
C GLU A 137 4.91 -0.36 9.56
N LYS A 138 4.94 0.31 8.41
CA LYS A 138 3.72 0.84 7.76
C LYS A 138 2.97 -0.28 7.03
N GLU A 139 2.58 -1.31 7.76
CA GLU A 139 1.84 -2.46 7.24
C GLU A 139 0.76 -2.92 8.22
N LEU A 140 -0.30 -3.50 7.66
CA LEU A 140 -1.36 -4.14 8.44
C LEU A 140 -1.25 -5.65 8.25
N VAL A 141 -0.92 -6.37 9.32
CA VAL A 141 -0.82 -7.83 9.32
C VAL A 141 -2.07 -8.40 9.98
N MET A 142 -2.70 -9.36 9.31
CA MET A 142 -3.90 -10.04 9.78
C MET A 142 -3.74 -11.55 9.63
N GLU A 143 -4.09 -12.29 10.66
CA GLU A 143 -4.04 -13.76 10.69
C GLU A 143 -5.46 -14.29 10.82
N GLN A 144 -5.93 -15.05 9.82
CA GLN A 144 -7.27 -15.62 9.83
C GLN A 144 -7.19 -17.12 10.05
N VAL A 145 -8.21 -17.68 10.69
CA VAL A 145 -8.43 -19.13 10.72
C VAL A 145 -9.61 -19.46 9.84
N ILE A 146 -9.34 -20.12 8.71
CA ILE A 146 -10.33 -20.45 7.69
C ILE A 146 -10.63 -21.94 7.78
N LYS A 147 -11.91 -22.27 7.88
CA LYS A 147 -12.41 -23.64 7.71
C LYS A 147 -13.41 -23.68 6.57
N TRP A 148 -13.22 -24.62 5.65
CA TRP A 148 -14.12 -24.87 4.54
C TRP A 148 -14.51 -26.33 4.54
N ALA A 149 -15.81 -26.61 4.60
CA ALA A 149 -16.38 -27.93 4.37
C ALA A 149 -17.41 -27.76 3.26
N GLY A 150 -16.94 -27.93 2.03
CA GLY A 150 -17.71 -27.64 0.83
C GLY A 150 -18.40 -28.88 0.27
N ASN A 151 -19.38 -28.64 -0.61
CA ASN A 151 -20.03 -29.65 -1.44
C ASN A 151 -19.62 -29.50 -2.91
N PRO A 152 -18.33 -29.65 -3.25
CA PRO A 152 -17.85 -29.39 -4.59
C PRO A 152 -18.38 -30.42 -5.60
N ASN A 153 -18.46 -29.98 -6.86
CA ASN A 153 -18.78 -30.84 -7.99
C ASN A 153 -17.65 -30.74 -9.02
N ILE A 154 -16.57 -31.45 -8.73
CA ILE A 154 -15.35 -31.46 -9.55
C ILE A 154 -15.26 -32.84 -10.18
N VAL A 155 -15.44 -32.90 -11.49
CA VAL A 155 -15.43 -34.13 -12.29
C VAL A 155 -14.39 -33.95 -13.39
N LEU A 156 -13.34 -34.74 -13.32
CA LEU A 156 -12.28 -34.83 -14.30
C LEU A 156 -12.47 -36.08 -15.15
N SER A 157 -12.35 -35.94 -16.46
CA SER A 157 -12.45 -37.04 -17.41
C SER A 157 -11.12 -37.23 -18.12
N LEU A 158 -10.57 -38.44 -17.97
CA LEU A 158 -9.34 -38.88 -18.61
C LEU A 158 -9.69 -39.85 -19.73
N TYR A 159 -9.24 -39.54 -20.94
CA TYR A 159 -9.43 -40.39 -22.10
C TYR A 159 -8.15 -41.19 -22.33
N VAL A 160 -8.12 -42.44 -21.84
CA VAL A 160 -6.97 -43.34 -21.95
C VAL A 160 -7.24 -44.38 -23.03
N SER A 161 -6.49 -44.34 -24.12
CA SER A 161 -6.72 -45.19 -25.29
C SER A 161 -8.18 -45.08 -25.79
N SER A 162 -9.03 -46.10 -25.60
CA SER A 162 -10.46 -46.10 -25.96
C SER A 162 -11.41 -45.97 -24.76
N LEU A 163 -10.87 -45.84 -23.53
CA LEU A 163 -11.64 -45.80 -22.29
C LEU A 163 -11.74 -44.37 -21.75
N LYS A 164 -12.92 -44.01 -21.25
CA LYS A 164 -13.15 -42.78 -20.48
C LYS A 164 -13.15 -43.13 -18.99
N ILE A 165 -12.16 -42.63 -18.25
CA ILE A 165 -12.06 -42.75 -16.80
C ILE A 165 -12.53 -41.43 -16.20
N THR A 166 -13.55 -41.49 -15.35
CA THR A 166 -14.08 -40.30 -14.70
C THR A 166 -13.66 -40.28 -13.23
N VAL A 167 -12.94 -39.25 -12.83
CA VAL A 167 -12.51 -39.02 -11.44
C VAL A 167 -13.35 -37.89 -10.87
N GLN A 168 -14.12 -38.16 -9.84
CA GLN A 168 -14.94 -37.19 -9.15
C GLN A 168 -14.35 -36.91 -7.76
N LEU A 169 -14.14 -35.63 -7.44
CA LEU A 169 -13.80 -35.17 -6.11
C LEU A 169 -15.10 -34.76 -5.38
N VAL A 170 -15.28 -35.23 -4.16
CA VAL A 170 -16.44 -34.96 -3.30
C VAL A 170 -15.97 -34.58 -1.89
N ASP A 171 -16.85 -33.99 -1.09
CA ASP A 171 -16.65 -33.78 0.36
C ASP A 171 -15.30 -33.12 0.72
N VAL A 172 -14.94 -32.03 0.04
CA VAL A 172 -13.66 -31.34 0.28
C VAL A 172 -13.72 -30.54 1.56
N GLN A 173 -12.75 -30.81 2.44
CA GLN A 173 -12.52 -30.10 3.68
C GLN A 173 -11.13 -29.46 3.65
N ILE A 174 -11.06 -28.16 3.91
CA ILE A 174 -9.82 -27.40 3.97
C ILE A 174 -9.80 -26.57 5.25
N PHE A 175 -8.77 -26.77 6.07
CA PHE A 175 -8.47 -25.89 7.20
C PHE A 175 -7.12 -25.21 6.96
N ALA A 176 -7.10 -23.88 7.02
CA ALA A 176 -5.93 -23.09 6.74
C ALA A 176 -5.85 -21.87 7.66
N ALA A 177 -4.64 -21.48 8.03
CA ALA A 177 -4.37 -20.28 8.80
C ALA A 177 -3.50 -19.30 7.98
N PRO A 178 -4.07 -18.56 7.01
CA PRO A 178 -3.31 -17.59 6.25
C PRO A 178 -2.95 -16.36 7.09
N ARG A 179 -1.74 -15.85 6.84
CA ARG A 179 -1.31 -14.50 7.20
C ARG A 179 -1.42 -13.61 5.97
N ILE A 180 -2.28 -12.60 6.05
CA ILE A 180 -2.50 -11.57 5.04
C ILE A 180 -1.86 -10.27 5.52
N THR A 181 -1.00 -9.69 4.70
CA THR A 181 -0.29 -8.43 4.99
C THR A 181 -0.63 -7.39 3.93
N LEU A 182 -1.11 -6.23 4.35
CA LEU A 182 -1.34 -5.08 3.47
C LEU A 182 -0.13 -4.16 3.55
N ARG A 183 0.67 -4.08 2.47
CA ARG A 183 1.93 -3.33 2.47
C ARG A 183 2.36 -2.82 1.08
N PRO A 184 3.09 -1.69 1.03
CA PRO A 184 3.10 -0.63 2.04
C PRO A 184 1.73 0.03 2.19
N LEU A 185 1.42 0.53 3.39
CA LEU A 185 0.30 1.45 3.60
C LEU A 185 0.61 2.80 2.95
N VAL A 186 -0.35 3.35 2.20
CA VAL A 186 -0.24 4.60 1.45
C VAL A 186 -1.38 5.57 1.81
N PRO A 187 -1.19 6.89 1.69
CA PRO A 187 -2.22 7.88 2.02
C PRO A 187 -3.29 8.06 0.92
N THR A 188 -3.33 7.18 -0.08
CA THR A 188 -4.28 7.21 -1.20
C THR A 188 -5.12 5.95 -1.15
N PHE A 189 -6.45 6.07 -1.28
CA PHE A 189 -7.37 4.93 -1.33
C PHE A 189 -6.91 3.90 -2.39
N PRO A 190 -6.88 2.57 -2.08
CA PRO A 190 -7.49 1.89 -0.92
C PRO A 190 -6.62 1.87 0.36
N CYS A 191 -5.59 2.72 0.43
CA CYS A 191 -4.68 2.91 1.57
C CYS A 191 -3.56 1.86 1.70
N PHE A 192 -3.41 0.97 0.72
CA PHE A 192 -2.31 0.00 0.63
C PHE A 192 -2.00 -0.29 -0.84
N ALA A 193 -0.76 -0.67 -1.12
CA ALA A 193 -0.30 -0.94 -2.47
C ALA A 193 -0.41 -2.41 -2.89
N ASN A 194 -0.08 -3.34 -1.98
CA ASN A 194 -0.11 -4.77 -2.25
C ASN A 194 -0.81 -5.53 -1.13
N ILE A 195 -1.41 -6.67 -1.49
CA ILE A 195 -1.84 -7.72 -0.56
C ILE A 195 -0.83 -8.85 -0.67
N VAL A 196 -0.25 -9.25 0.45
CA VAL A 196 0.71 -10.35 0.53
C VAL A 196 0.12 -11.46 1.39
N VAL A 197 -0.04 -12.66 0.83
CA VAL A 197 -0.64 -13.81 1.51
C VAL A 197 0.40 -14.90 1.69
N SER A 198 0.47 -15.48 2.88
CA SER A 198 1.28 -16.66 3.19
C SER A 198 0.54 -17.60 4.13
N LEU A 199 0.93 -18.86 4.17
CA LEU A 199 0.47 -19.86 5.14
C LEU A 199 1.56 -20.05 6.19
N LEU A 200 1.21 -19.88 7.47
CA LEU A 200 2.16 -20.09 8.57
C LEU A 200 2.34 -21.58 8.89
N GLU A 201 1.30 -22.37 8.63
CA GLU A 201 1.28 -23.81 8.87
C GLU A 201 0.74 -24.56 7.65
N LYS A 202 1.04 -25.85 7.57
CA LYS A 202 0.53 -26.72 6.51
C LYS A 202 -0.99 -26.79 6.62
N PRO A 203 -1.74 -26.49 5.55
CA PRO A 203 -3.19 -26.60 5.61
C PRO A 203 -3.58 -28.07 5.72
N HIS A 204 -4.63 -28.31 6.49
CA HIS A 204 -5.31 -29.59 6.49
C HIS A 204 -6.20 -29.67 5.26
N VAL A 205 -6.05 -30.73 4.48
CA VAL A 205 -6.86 -31.00 3.30
C VAL A 205 -7.33 -32.44 3.37
N ASP A 206 -8.64 -32.62 3.34
CA ASP A 206 -9.32 -33.90 3.22
C ASP A 206 -10.38 -33.83 2.12
N PHE A 207 -10.64 -34.96 1.48
CA PHE A 207 -11.57 -35.06 0.36
C PHE A 207 -11.96 -36.51 0.12
N GLY A 208 -13.20 -36.72 -0.31
CA GLY A 208 -13.61 -37.97 -0.93
C GLY A 208 -13.26 -37.98 -2.42
N MET A 209 -12.99 -39.16 -2.98
CA MET A 209 -12.74 -39.30 -4.41
C MET A 209 -13.36 -40.59 -4.95
N ARG A 210 -14.05 -40.49 -6.09
CA ARG A 210 -14.68 -41.62 -6.78
C ARG A 210 -14.07 -41.77 -8.16
N VAL A 211 -13.81 -43.00 -8.59
CA VAL A 211 -13.28 -43.31 -9.93
C VAL A 211 -14.24 -44.24 -10.65
N SER A 212 -14.73 -43.80 -11.80
CA SER A 212 -15.69 -44.51 -12.67
C SER A 212 -16.89 -45.06 -11.90
N GLY A 213 -17.39 -44.31 -10.91
CA GLY A 213 -18.61 -44.62 -10.16
C GLY A 213 -18.43 -45.36 -8.84
N GLY A 214 -17.23 -45.84 -8.49
CA GLY A 214 -17.01 -46.37 -7.14
C GLY A 214 -15.86 -45.71 -6.40
N ASP A 215 -15.80 -46.00 -5.11
CA ASP A 215 -15.03 -45.23 -4.12
C ASP A 215 -13.54 -45.59 -4.16
N ILE A 216 -12.65 -44.60 -4.34
CA ILE A 216 -11.19 -44.85 -4.33
C ILE A 216 -10.71 -45.34 -2.96
N MET A 217 -11.48 -45.09 -1.89
CA MET A 217 -11.16 -45.56 -0.53
C MET A 217 -11.03 -47.08 -0.45
N SER A 218 -11.56 -47.80 -1.44
CA SER A 218 -11.43 -49.25 -1.62
C SER A 218 -10.09 -49.70 -2.23
N ILE A 219 -9.29 -48.78 -2.78
CA ILE A 219 -7.99 -49.09 -3.41
C ILE A 219 -6.85 -48.69 -2.45
N PRO A 220 -6.21 -49.64 -1.76
CA PRO A 220 -5.16 -49.35 -0.79
C PRO A 220 -3.99 -48.56 -1.41
N GLY A 221 -3.54 -47.51 -0.73
CA GLY A 221 -2.33 -46.75 -1.09
C GLY A 221 -2.52 -45.58 -2.06
N ILE A 222 -3.47 -45.61 -2.99
CA ILE A 222 -3.69 -44.51 -3.94
C ILE A 222 -4.21 -43.26 -3.23
N TYR A 223 -5.17 -43.42 -2.32
CA TYR A 223 -5.71 -42.32 -1.52
C TYR A 223 -4.61 -41.59 -0.72
N ILE A 224 -3.78 -42.35 0.00
CA ILE A 224 -2.67 -41.81 0.81
C ILE A 224 -1.68 -41.05 -0.08
N PHE A 225 -1.32 -41.61 -1.24
CA PHE A 225 -0.42 -40.95 -2.20
C PHE A 225 -0.97 -39.61 -2.72
N VAL A 226 -2.24 -39.56 -3.10
CA VAL A 226 -2.88 -38.33 -3.62
C VAL A 226 -2.97 -37.29 -2.51
N GLN A 227 -3.39 -37.68 -1.32
CA GLN A 227 -3.49 -36.78 -0.17
C GLN A 227 -2.12 -36.19 0.21
N ASP A 228 -1.07 -37.01 0.30
CA ASP A 228 0.29 -36.54 0.60
C ASP A 228 0.86 -35.64 -0.50
N THR A 229 0.56 -35.95 -1.76
CA THR A 229 1.00 -35.15 -2.90
C THR A 229 0.34 -33.77 -2.86
N ILE A 230 -0.97 -33.70 -2.63
CA ILE A 230 -1.70 -32.42 -2.50
C ILE A 230 -1.15 -31.61 -1.32
N LYS A 231 -1.01 -32.23 -0.14
CA LYS A 231 -0.43 -31.56 1.04
C LYS A 231 0.95 -30.98 0.74
N LYS A 232 1.83 -31.74 0.07
CA LYS A 232 3.17 -31.28 -0.33
C LYS A 232 3.13 -30.14 -1.35
N GLN A 233 2.26 -30.21 -2.36
CA GLN A 233 2.17 -29.16 -3.38
C GLN A 233 1.59 -27.87 -2.81
N VAL A 234 0.53 -27.93 -2.02
CA VAL A 234 -0.04 -26.75 -1.36
C VAL A 234 0.96 -26.14 -0.38
N ALA A 235 1.68 -26.98 0.38
CA ALA A 235 2.76 -26.56 1.25
C ALA A 235 3.86 -25.80 0.47
N ASN A 236 4.30 -26.34 -0.67
CA ASN A 236 5.35 -25.74 -1.48
C ASN A 236 4.96 -24.41 -2.12
N LEU A 237 3.68 -24.13 -2.35
CA LEU A 237 3.27 -22.91 -3.04
C LEU A 237 3.26 -21.69 -2.13
N TYR A 238 2.75 -21.82 -0.90
CA TYR A 238 2.44 -20.65 -0.06
C TYR A 238 2.86 -20.76 1.40
N LEU A 239 3.57 -21.82 1.81
CA LEU A 239 4.16 -21.82 3.16
C LEU A 239 5.23 -20.75 3.25
N TRP A 240 5.20 -20.02 4.36
CA TRP A 240 6.25 -19.07 4.70
C TRP A 240 7.64 -19.76 4.62
N PRO A 241 8.65 -19.12 3.99
CA PRO A 241 8.71 -17.71 3.57
C PRO A 241 8.14 -17.40 2.19
N ARG A 242 7.52 -18.36 1.49
CA ARG A 242 6.91 -18.10 0.18
C ARG A 242 5.60 -17.34 0.34
N THR A 243 5.38 -16.36 -0.52
CA THR A 243 4.23 -15.44 -0.46
C THR A 243 3.56 -15.32 -1.82
N LEU A 244 2.23 -15.20 -1.83
CA LEU A 244 1.46 -14.73 -2.96
C LEU A 244 1.33 -13.20 -2.85
N GLU A 245 1.87 -12.47 -3.81
CA GLU A 245 1.76 -11.01 -3.88
C GLU A 245 0.73 -10.60 -4.93
N ILE A 246 -0.25 -9.82 -4.50
CA ILE A 246 -1.33 -9.30 -5.34
C ILE A 246 -1.20 -7.78 -5.37
N PRO A 247 -0.70 -7.18 -6.46
CA PRO A 247 -0.60 -5.73 -6.58
C PRO A 247 -2.00 -5.13 -6.76
N ILE A 248 -2.28 -4.09 -5.98
CA ILE A 248 -3.57 -3.38 -5.97
C ILE A 248 -3.45 -2.00 -6.60
N LEU A 249 -2.35 -1.28 -6.29
CA LEU A 249 -2.01 -0.02 -6.93
C LEU A 249 -0.81 -0.23 -7.85
N ASP A 250 -0.84 0.44 -8.99
CA ASP A 250 0.32 0.52 -9.87
C ASP A 250 1.49 1.22 -9.14
N GLU A 251 2.70 0.69 -9.29
CA GLU A 251 3.92 1.21 -8.66
C GLU A 251 4.11 2.71 -8.97
N SER A 252 3.67 3.15 -10.15
CA SER A 252 3.68 4.54 -10.59
C SER A 252 2.84 5.49 -9.71
N MET A 253 1.81 4.98 -9.05
CA MET A 253 0.93 5.72 -8.13
C MET A 253 1.41 5.67 -6.67
N VAL A 254 2.13 4.61 -6.31
CA VAL A 254 2.57 4.28 -4.94
C VAL A 254 3.87 4.99 -4.58
N VAL A 255 4.77 5.14 -5.55
CA VAL A 255 5.99 5.90 -5.34
C VAL A 255 5.62 7.38 -5.27
N MET A 256 5.65 7.97 -4.07
CA MET A 256 5.89 9.40 -3.96
C MET A 256 7.22 9.66 -4.67
N LYS A 257 7.16 10.04 -5.96
CA LYS A 257 8.34 10.31 -6.77
C LYS A 257 9.25 11.21 -5.95
N LYS A 258 10.47 10.71 -5.67
CA LYS A 258 11.46 11.47 -4.92
C LYS A 258 11.59 12.84 -5.58
N PRO A 259 11.59 13.94 -4.82
CA PRO A 259 11.95 15.24 -5.34
C PRO A 259 13.28 15.14 -6.10
N VAL A 260 13.36 15.69 -7.30
CA VAL A 260 14.57 15.63 -8.15
C VAL A 260 15.17 17.02 -8.39
N GLY A 261 14.55 18.07 -7.85
CA GLY A 261 15.07 19.43 -7.92
C GLY A 261 14.10 20.49 -7.42
N ILE A 262 14.54 21.74 -7.48
CA ILE A 262 13.72 22.93 -7.19
C ILE A 262 13.55 23.75 -8.47
N LEU A 263 12.31 24.11 -8.76
CA LEU A 263 11.97 25.14 -9.74
C LEU A 263 11.92 26.50 -9.04
N HIS A 264 12.81 27.38 -9.44
CA HIS A 264 12.77 28.81 -9.11
C HIS A 264 11.88 29.51 -10.13
N VAL A 265 10.87 30.22 -9.63
CA VAL A 265 9.92 30.98 -10.44
C VAL A 265 9.97 32.44 -10.00
N ASN A 266 10.45 33.33 -10.87
CA ASN A 266 10.33 34.77 -10.69
C ASN A 266 9.12 35.28 -11.48
N VAL A 267 8.07 35.73 -10.78
CA VAL A 267 6.94 36.39 -11.43
C VAL A 267 7.30 37.86 -11.59
N VAL A 268 7.71 38.24 -12.80
CA VAL A 268 8.25 39.57 -13.10
C VAL A 268 7.11 40.58 -13.18
N ARG A 269 6.24 40.44 -14.19
CA ARG A 269 5.21 41.42 -14.53
C ARG A 269 4.12 40.84 -15.42
N ALA A 270 3.00 41.55 -15.54
CA ALA A 270 2.03 41.34 -16.60
C ALA A 270 1.80 42.64 -17.38
N GLN A 271 1.27 42.53 -18.59
CA GLN A 271 1.01 43.68 -19.47
C GLN A 271 -0.35 43.54 -20.15
N LYS A 272 -1.05 44.67 -20.27
CA LYS A 272 -2.33 44.79 -20.99
C LYS A 272 -3.37 43.75 -20.53
N LEU A 273 -3.49 43.55 -19.22
CA LEU A 273 -4.47 42.62 -18.66
C LEU A 273 -5.90 43.01 -19.06
N LEU A 274 -6.78 42.01 -19.15
CA LEU A 274 -8.21 42.21 -19.39
C LEU A 274 -8.82 43.04 -18.26
N LYS A 275 -9.67 44.01 -18.61
CA LYS A 275 -10.43 44.83 -17.65
C LYS A 275 -11.69 44.07 -17.22
N MET A 276 -11.91 43.90 -15.92
CA MET A 276 -13.16 43.34 -15.39
C MET A 276 -14.03 44.38 -14.70
N ASP A 277 -13.44 45.38 -14.01
CA ASP A 277 -14.21 46.41 -13.32
C ASP A 277 -14.83 47.45 -14.26
N LEU A 278 -15.99 47.99 -13.84
CA LEU A 278 -16.72 49.11 -14.48
C LEU A 278 -15.87 50.37 -14.71
N LEU A 279 -14.85 50.61 -13.88
CA LEU A 279 -13.93 51.74 -14.00
C LEU A 279 -12.71 51.45 -14.89
N GLY A 280 -12.61 50.23 -15.44
CA GLY A 280 -11.61 49.86 -16.43
C GLY A 280 -10.22 49.52 -15.88
N THR A 281 -10.13 49.09 -14.62
CA THR A 281 -8.91 48.57 -13.97
C THR A 281 -9.14 47.17 -13.40
N SER A 282 -8.08 46.53 -12.90
CA SER A 282 -8.13 45.25 -12.16
C SER A 282 -7.12 45.31 -11.02
N ASP A 283 -7.31 44.49 -9.98
CA ASP A 283 -6.44 44.26 -8.84
C ASP A 283 -5.71 42.90 -8.99
N PRO A 284 -4.79 42.71 -9.96
CA PRO A 284 -4.26 41.40 -10.29
C PRO A 284 -3.31 40.78 -9.25
N TYR A 285 -3.39 39.46 -9.16
CA TYR A 285 -2.36 38.59 -8.56
C TYR A 285 -2.22 37.28 -9.35
N VAL A 286 -1.09 36.59 -9.17
CA VAL A 286 -0.78 35.32 -9.85
C VAL A 286 -0.79 34.19 -8.84
N LYS A 287 -1.49 33.10 -9.16
CA LYS A 287 -1.49 31.82 -8.45
C LYS A 287 -0.64 30.82 -9.23
N LEU A 288 0.30 30.17 -8.54
CA LEU A 288 1.27 29.24 -9.09
C LEU A 288 1.09 27.84 -8.48
N SER A 289 1.05 26.81 -9.33
CA SER A 289 1.01 25.40 -8.90
C SER A 289 1.71 24.50 -9.91
N LEU A 290 2.10 23.30 -9.49
CA LEU A 290 2.67 22.29 -10.36
C LEU A 290 1.68 21.14 -10.56
N THR A 291 1.51 20.65 -11.78
CA THR A 291 0.61 19.52 -12.06
C THR A 291 1.08 18.25 -11.35
N GLY A 292 0.12 17.47 -10.82
CA GLY A 292 0.41 16.24 -10.08
C GLY A 292 0.88 16.46 -8.65
N ASP A 293 1.01 17.71 -8.20
CA ASP A 293 1.35 18.02 -6.82
C ASP A 293 0.12 18.45 -6.00
N LYS A 294 0.01 17.93 -4.78
CA LYS A 294 -1.10 18.25 -3.85
C LYS A 294 -0.76 19.43 -2.93
N LEU A 295 0.39 20.10 -3.15
CA LEU A 295 0.81 21.22 -2.32
C LEU A 295 -0.08 22.46 -2.56
N PRO A 296 -0.31 23.28 -1.51
CA PRO A 296 -1.02 24.54 -1.67
C PRO A 296 -0.35 25.44 -2.72
N ALA A 297 -1.16 26.01 -3.61
CA ALA A 297 -0.66 26.93 -4.62
C ALA A 297 -0.06 28.20 -3.97
N LYS A 298 1.09 28.64 -4.47
CA LYS A 298 1.73 29.90 -4.05
C LYS A 298 1.04 31.08 -4.76
N LYS A 299 1.09 32.28 -4.18
CA LYS A 299 0.43 33.48 -4.74
C LYS A 299 1.32 34.70 -4.60
N THR A 300 1.27 35.60 -5.58
CA THR A 300 1.91 36.92 -5.49
C THR A 300 1.10 37.89 -4.62
N THR A 301 1.69 39.03 -4.29
CA THR A 301 0.93 40.16 -3.77
C THR A 301 -0.09 40.67 -4.79
N VAL A 302 -1.18 41.26 -4.29
CA VAL A 302 -2.21 41.93 -5.10
C VAL A 302 -1.72 43.33 -5.46
N LYS A 303 -1.73 43.69 -6.74
CA LYS A 303 -1.41 45.05 -7.20
C LYS A 303 -2.71 45.76 -7.56
N ARG A 304 -3.08 46.80 -6.82
CA ARG A 304 -4.38 47.46 -7.00
C ARG A 304 -4.44 48.34 -8.24
N LYS A 305 -5.58 48.32 -8.92
CA LYS A 305 -5.98 49.14 -10.07
C LYS A 305 -4.91 49.23 -11.15
N ASN A 306 -4.28 48.10 -11.48
CA ASN A 306 -3.12 48.07 -12.36
C ASN A 306 -3.22 46.95 -13.40
N LEU A 307 -3.33 47.33 -14.68
CA LEU A 307 -3.36 46.39 -15.81
C LEU A 307 -1.96 46.01 -16.33
N ASN A 308 -0.91 46.65 -15.81
CA ASN A 308 0.48 46.36 -16.11
C ASN A 308 1.29 46.18 -14.81
N PRO A 309 0.86 45.24 -13.94
CA PRO A 309 1.49 45.04 -12.64
C PRO A 309 2.93 44.55 -12.78
N VAL A 310 3.80 45.00 -11.87
CA VAL A 310 5.17 44.49 -11.68
C VAL A 310 5.24 43.92 -10.27
N TRP A 311 5.54 42.63 -10.16
CA TRP A 311 5.65 41.93 -8.88
C TRP A 311 7.11 41.73 -8.47
N ASN A 312 7.93 41.19 -9.37
CA ASN A 312 9.31 40.74 -9.07
C ASN A 312 9.38 39.83 -7.82
N GLU A 313 8.43 38.91 -7.74
CA GLU A 313 8.30 38.00 -6.60
C GLU A 313 8.82 36.60 -6.96
N LYS A 314 9.73 36.08 -6.12
CA LYS A 314 10.39 34.80 -6.34
C LYS A 314 9.76 33.69 -5.50
N PHE A 315 9.55 32.54 -6.12
CA PHE A 315 8.98 31.34 -5.51
C PHE A 315 9.88 30.14 -5.76
N LYS A 316 9.98 29.26 -4.76
CA LYS A 316 10.58 27.92 -4.90
C LYS A 316 9.47 26.86 -4.88
N ILE A 317 9.48 25.97 -5.87
CA ILE A 317 8.53 24.87 -6.00
C ILE A 317 9.30 23.55 -6.17
N VAL A 318 8.93 22.53 -5.42
CA VAL A 318 9.59 21.21 -5.47
C VAL A 318 9.16 20.46 -6.72
N VAL A 319 10.12 19.94 -7.47
CA VAL A 319 9.90 19.14 -8.68
C VAL A 319 10.18 17.69 -8.37
N LYS A 320 9.28 16.80 -8.80
CA LYS A 320 9.39 15.33 -8.63
C LYS A 320 9.62 14.61 -9.95
N ASP A 321 9.18 15.21 -11.05
CA ASP A 321 9.33 14.69 -12.40
C ASP A 321 9.30 15.83 -13.43
N PRO A 322 10.45 16.40 -13.82
CA PRO A 322 10.51 17.49 -14.78
C PRO A 322 10.04 17.08 -16.18
N GLN A 323 9.97 15.79 -16.50
CA GLN A 323 9.55 15.33 -17.83
C GLN A 323 8.03 15.42 -18.00
N SER A 324 7.26 15.10 -16.96
CA SER A 324 5.80 15.10 -17.01
C SER A 324 5.15 16.33 -16.36
N GLN A 325 5.82 16.98 -15.41
CA GLN A 325 5.21 18.08 -14.67
C GLN A 325 5.16 19.39 -15.46
N VAL A 326 4.12 20.18 -15.17
CA VAL A 326 3.82 21.44 -15.85
C VAL A 326 3.58 22.52 -14.78
N LEU A 327 4.22 23.67 -14.95
CA LEU A 327 3.95 24.86 -14.14
C LEU A 327 2.67 25.52 -14.64
N GLN A 328 1.70 25.69 -13.75
CA GLN A 328 0.45 26.38 -14.01
C GLN A 328 0.48 27.78 -13.39
N LEU A 329 0.26 28.78 -14.24
CA LEU A 329 0.17 30.20 -13.87
C LEU A 329 -1.27 30.65 -14.11
N GLN A 330 -1.96 31.09 -13.06
CA GLN A 330 -3.32 31.63 -13.17
C GLN A 330 -3.35 33.06 -12.64
N VAL A 331 -3.78 33.99 -13.47
CA VAL A 331 -3.91 35.41 -13.11
C VAL A 331 -5.37 35.66 -12.73
N TYR A 332 -5.56 36.24 -11.54
CA TYR A 332 -6.86 36.55 -10.98
C TYR A 332 -6.97 38.04 -10.67
N ASP A 333 -8.18 38.57 -10.78
CA ASP A 333 -8.57 39.86 -10.25
C ASP A 333 -9.00 39.70 -8.78
N TRP A 334 -8.50 40.55 -7.90
CA TRP A 334 -8.85 40.46 -6.49
C TRP A 334 -10.14 41.25 -6.19
N ASP A 335 -11.24 40.55 -5.96
CA ASP A 335 -12.47 41.17 -5.47
C ASP A 335 -12.60 41.18 -3.93
N LYS A 336 -13.09 42.29 -3.39
CA LYS A 336 -13.34 42.46 -1.94
C LYS A 336 -14.54 41.64 -1.45
N VAL A 337 -15.49 41.34 -2.33
CA VAL A 337 -16.73 40.59 -2.04
C VAL A 337 -17.01 39.66 -3.21
N GLY A 338 -17.16 38.36 -2.95
CA GLY A 338 -17.45 37.36 -3.98
C GLY A 338 -16.24 36.52 -4.40
N ALA A 339 -16.36 35.82 -5.52
CA ALA A 339 -15.29 35.01 -6.10
C ALA A 339 -14.38 35.88 -6.97
N HIS A 340 -13.08 35.66 -6.89
CA HIS A 340 -12.06 36.34 -7.69
C HIS A 340 -12.19 36.00 -9.18
N ASP A 341 -12.24 37.00 -10.04
CA ASP A 341 -12.37 36.79 -11.48
C ASP A 341 -11.07 36.29 -12.13
N LYS A 342 -11.17 35.25 -12.98
CA LYS A 342 -10.01 34.72 -13.71
C LYS A 342 -9.71 35.61 -14.92
N LEU A 343 -8.59 36.32 -14.87
CA LEU A 343 -8.13 37.17 -15.97
C LEU A 343 -7.53 36.33 -17.10
N GLY A 344 -6.82 35.26 -16.76
CA GLY A 344 -6.33 34.26 -17.71
C GLY A 344 -5.36 33.27 -17.09
N MET A 345 -4.83 32.35 -17.88
CA MET A 345 -3.85 31.37 -17.43
C MET A 345 -2.85 30.97 -18.51
N GLN A 346 -1.76 30.35 -18.08
CA GLN A 346 -0.80 29.70 -18.96
C GLN A 346 -0.21 28.46 -18.29
N LEU A 347 0.24 27.52 -19.12
CA LEU A 347 0.95 26.30 -18.75
C LEU A 347 2.37 26.33 -19.34
N VAL A 348 3.37 26.04 -18.52
CA VAL A 348 4.76 25.91 -18.95
C VAL A 348 5.26 24.51 -18.61
N PRO A 349 5.40 23.60 -19.59
CA PRO A 349 5.95 22.26 -19.35
C PRO A 349 7.39 22.35 -18.87
N LEU A 350 7.76 21.66 -17.78
CA LEU A 350 9.11 21.81 -17.22
C LEU A 350 10.21 21.23 -18.13
N LYS A 351 9.87 20.25 -18.97
CA LYS A 351 10.78 19.64 -19.96
C LYS A 351 11.43 20.62 -20.95
N VAL A 352 10.91 21.85 -21.08
CA VAL A 352 11.46 22.90 -21.96
C VAL A 352 12.57 23.72 -21.29
N LEU A 353 12.81 23.50 -20.00
CA LEU A 353 13.87 24.11 -19.21
C LEU A 353 15.10 23.22 -19.24
N LYS A 354 16.27 23.85 -19.40
CA LYS A 354 17.55 23.19 -19.18
C LYS A 354 17.97 23.40 -17.73
N PRO A 355 18.54 22.38 -17.05
CA PRO A 355 19.08 22.53 -15.71
C PRO A 355 20.04 23.72 -15.57
N TYR A 356 19.94 24.45 -14.46
CA TYR A 356 20.78 25.60 -14.08
C TYR A 356 20.72 26.81 -15.01
N GLU A 357 20.00 26.74 -16.13
CA GLU A 357 19.81 27.87 -17.04
C GLU A 357 18.60 28.72 -16.63
N ASN A 358 18.78 30.03 -16.56
CA ASN A 358 17.68 30.97 -16.42
C ASN A 358 17.05 31.26 -17.78
N LYS A 359 15.73 31.14 -17.87
CA LYS A 359 14.96 31.37 -19.09
C LYS A 359 13.76 32.27 -18.81
N GLU A 360 13.74 33.43 -19.46
CA GLU A 360 12.59 34.34 -19.46
C GLU A 360 11.54 33.84 -20.46
N PHE A 361 10.27 33.87 -20.04
CA PHE A 361 9.12 33.58 -20.89
C PHE A 361 8.18 34.78 -20.90
N THR A 362 7.87 35.29 -22.09
CA THR A 362 6.75 36.21 -22.31
C THR A 362 5.59 35.45 -22.92
N LEU A 363 4.52 35.25 -22.13
CA LEU A 363 3.43 34.32 -22.45
C LEU A 363 2.10 35.05 -22.60
N ASP A 364 1.36 34.75 -23.67
CA ASP A 364 -0.01 35.23 -23.85
C ASP A 364 -0.96 34.50 -22.89
N LEU A 365 -1.83 35.25 -22.21
CA LEU A 365 -2.81 34.70 -21.27
C LEU A 365 -4.01 34.12 -22.03
N LEU A 366 -4.37 32.88 -21.69
CA LEU A 366 -5.49 32.15 -22.28
C LEU A 366 -6.69 32.12 -21.33
N LYS A 367 -7.90 31.96 -21.88
CA LYS A 367 -9.12 31.79 -21.07
C LYS A 367 -9.07 30.46 -20.31
N ASP A 368 -8.86 29.36 -21.05
CA ASP A 368 -8.78 27.98 -20.56
C ASP A 368 -7.78 27.15 -21.39
N THR A 369 -7.54 25.89 -21.01
CA THR A 369 -6.51 24.99 -21.58
C THR A 369 -6.93 24.29 -22.88
N ASN A 370 -8.15 24.51 -23.37
CA ASN A 370 -8.67 23.84 -24.56
C ASN A 370 -8.09 24.47 -25.84
N LEU A 371 -7.19 23.75 -26.51
CA LEU A 371 -6.59 24.14 -27.79
C LEU A 371 -7.56 24.09 -28.99
N ASN A 372 -8.75 23.53 -28.80
CA ASN A 372 -9.75 23.31 -29.86
C ASN A 372 -10.86 24.38 -29.91
N GLU A 373 -10.84 25.38 -29.03
CA GLU A 373 -11.76 26.52 -29.16
C GLU A 373 -11.26 27.48 -30.24
N THR A 374 -12.15 27.83 -31.17
CA THR A 374 -11.92 28.94 -32.10
C THR A 374 -11.50 30.19 -31.32
N PRO A 375 -10.53 30.99 -31.82
CA PRO A 375 -9.93 32.07 -31.07
C PRO A 375 -10.98 33.13 -30.78
N ASN A 376 -11.57 33.06 -29.58
CA ASN A 376 -12.62 33.96 -29.15
C ASN A 376 -11.99 35.32 -28.75
N LYS A 377 -11.59 36.07 -29.79
CA LYS A 377 -11.40 37.52 -30.03
C LYS A 377 -11.07 38.54 -28.93
N LYS A 378 -10.87 38.20 -27.64
CA LYS A 378 -10.44 39.19 -26.64
C LYS A 378 -9.03 38.90 -26.11
N PRO A 379 -8.03 39.75 -26.41
CA PRO A 379 -6.70 39.60 -25.83
C PRO A 379 -6.78 39.80 -24.31
N ARG A 380 -6.18 38.89 -23.54
CA ARG A 380 -6.22 38.88 -22.07
C ARG A 380 -4.95 39.41 -21.40
N GLY A 381 -4.03 39.93 -22.22
CA GLY A 381 -2.71 40.39 -21.79
C GLY A 381 -1.64 39.32 -21.85
N LYS A 382 -0.43 39.70 -21.43
CA LYS A 382 0.75 38.83 -21.36
C LYS A 382 1.27 38.78 -19.93
N ILE A 383 1.89 37.66 -19.56
CA ILE A 383 2.65 37.51 -18.31
C ILE A 383 4.12 37.22 -18.65
N VAL A 384 5.03 37.82 -17.89
CA VAL A 384 6.47 37.62 -18.00
C VAL A 384 6.96 36.92 -16.73
N VAL A 385 7.64 35.79 -16.90
CA VAL A 385 8.21 34.99 -15.80
C VAL A 385 9.63 34.53 -16.15
N ASP A 386 10.50 34.47 -15.15
CA ASP A 386 11.82 33.83 -15.29
C ASP A 386 11.80 32.51 -14.54
N LEU A 387 12.26 31.46 -15.21
CA LEU A 387 12.28 30.10 -14.67
C LEU A 387 13.71 29.56 -14.65
N THR A 388 14.06 28.90 -13.56
CA THR A 388 15.31 28.13 -13.45
C THR A 388 15.03 26.82 -12.73
N PHE A 389 15.34 25.71 -13.38
CA PHE A 389 15.27 24.40 -12.75
C PHE A 389 16.65 24.00 -12.22
N VAL A 390 16.75 23.75 -10.92
CA VAL A 390 17.97 23.32 -10.24
C VAL A 390 17.78 21.87 -9.81
N PRO A 391 18.33 20.88 -10.53
CA PRO A 391 18.25 19.49 -10.11
C PRO A 391 19.07 19.26 -8.83
N PHE A 392 18.69 18.25 -8.07
CA PHE A 392 19.50 17.77 -6.95
C PHE A 392 20.67 16.95 -7.47
N LYS A 393 21.79 16.95 -6.74
CA LYS A 393 22.93 16.08 -7.05
C LYS A 393 22.46 14.65 -6.83
N GLU A 394 22.46 13.82 -7.87
CA GLU A 394 22.24 12.39 -7.68
C GLU A 394 23.40 11.85 -6.85
N ASP A 395 23.10 11.31 -5.66
CA ASP A 395 24.03 10.44 -4.98
C ASP A 395 24.38 9.32 -5.96
N SER A 396 25.64 9.27 -6.40
CA SER A 396 26.18 8.14 -7.13
C SER A 396 26.15 6.93 -6.19
N SER A 397 24.99 6.31 -6.03
CA SER A 397 24.87 4.99 -5.45
C SER A 397 25.64 4.07 -6.37
N LYS A 398 26.87 3.78 -5.98
CA LYS A 398 27.72 2.72 -6.53
C LYS A 398 26.89 1.45 -6.58
N PHE A 399 26.26 1.17 -7.72
CA PHE A 399 25.81 -0.16 -8.08
C PHE A 399 27.08 -0.96 -8.34
N GLY A 400 27.65 -1.51 -7.27
CA GLY A 400 28.62 -2.59 -7.37
C GLY A 400 27.91 -3.78 -7.99
N GLY A 401 28.26 -4.09 -9.24
CA GLY A 401 27.90 -5.37 -9.84
C GLY A 401 28.50 -6.53 -9.02
N PRO A 402 27.89 -7.72 -9.08
CA PRO A 402 28.44 -8.88 -8.37
C PRO A 402 29.72 -9.30 -9.10
N SER A 403 30.88 -9.02 -8.49
CA SER A 403 32.14 -9.63 -8.88
C SER A 403 32.46 -10.74 -7.90
N GLU A 404 32.52 -11.96 -8.44
CA GLU A 404 33.00 -13.16 -7.77
C GLU A 404 34.40 -12.94 -7.18
N GLY A 405 34.63 -13.47 -5.98
CA GLY A 405 35.97 -13.47 -5.40
C GLY A 405 35.97 -13.78 -3.91
N TYR A 406 36.01 -15.08 -3.58
CA TYR A 406 36.42 -15.56 -2.28
C TYR A 406 37.76 -14.93 -1.85
N SER A 407 37.83 -14.27 -0.70
CA SER A 407 38.93 -14.43 0.26
C SER A 407 38.67 -13.72 1.60
N ARG A 408 38.78 -14.55 2.64
CA ARG A 408 38.84 -14.28 4.07
C ARG A 408 39.98 -13.34 4.43
N LYS A 409 39.73 -12.27 5.20
CA LYS A 409 40.73 -11.65 6.08
C LYS A 409 40.10 -11.09 7.37
N GLU A 410 40.89 -11.22 8.43
CA GLU A 410 40.57 -11.10 9.85
C GLU A 410 40.41 -9.66 10.34
N SER A 411 39.79 -9.58 11.51
CA SER A 411 39.74 -8.48 12.49
C SER A 411 40.71 -7.31 12.29
N GLY A 412 40.12 -6.12 12.11
CA GLY A 412 40.74 -4.82 12.32
C GLY A 412 39.67 -3.84 12.78
N ILE A 413 39.95 -3.12 13.87
CA ILE A 413 39.12 -2.04 14.39
C ILE A 413 39.23 -0.88 13.39
N ASP A 414 38.22 -0.69 12.55
CA ASP A 414 38.13 0.48 11.68
C ASP A 414 37.49 1.63 12.47
N VAL A 415 38.36 2.55 12.88
CA VAL A 415 38.01 3.90 13.31
C VAL A 415 37.28 4.57 12.15
N VAL A 416 35.98 4.81 12.34
CA VAL A 416 35.18 5.61 11.42
C VAL A 416 35.77 7.02 11.40
N SER A 417 36.37 7.39 10.27
CA SER A 417 36.75 8.76 10.00
C SER A 417 35.50 9.62 9.83
N ASP A 418 35.23 10.47 10.83
CA ASP A 418 34.42 11.68 10.69
C ASP A 418 35.09 12.58 9.62
N ASP A 419 34.40 12.84 8.51
CA ASP A 419 34.42 14.14 7.77
C ASP A 419 33.85 14.12 6.32
N GLU A 420 33.12 13.09 5.88
CA GLU A 420 32.29 13.24 4.66
C GLU A 420 30.88 13.73 5.02
N VAL A 421 30.75 15.04 5.27
CA VAL A 421 29.43 15.67 5.30
C VAL A 421 28.83 15.54 3.90
N GLN A 422 27.67 14.86 3.79
CA GLN A 422 26.99 14.69 2.52
C GLN A 422 26.63 16.07 1.91
N GLU A 423 27.43 16.50 0.94
CA GLU A 423 27.23 17.75 0.19
C GLU A 423 26.12 17.57 -0.84
N GLY A 424 24.88 17.76 -0.43
CA GLY A 424 23.74 17.60 -1.33
C GLY A 424 22.49 18.34 -0.90
N ALA A 425 21.62 18.58 -1.87
CA ALA A 425 20.25 18.96 -1.59
C ALA A 425 19.56 17.86 -0.77
N GLY A 426 18.58 18.24 0.03
CA GLY A 426 17.93 17.30 0.91
C GLY A 426 16.62 17.80 1.48
N LEU A 427 15.89 16.85 2.04
CA LEU A 427 14.62 17.07 2.70
C LEU A 427 14.86 17.19 4.21
N LEU A 428 14.54 18.37 4.74
CA LEU A 428 14.40 18.61 6.18
C LEU A 428 12.96 18.29 6.57
N SER A 429 12.77 17.26 7.39
CA SER A 429 11.48 16.90 7.99
C SER A 429 11.49 17.25 9.47
N VAL A 430 10.44 17.92 9.94
CA VAL A 430 10.27 18.38 11.33
C VAL A 430 8.93 17.88 11.82
N VAL A 431 8.94 16.95 12.77
CA VAL A 431 7.76 16.42 13.43
C VAL A 431 7.62 17.09 14.79
N ILE A 432 6.53 17.84 14.97
CA ILE A 432 6.15 18.40 16.27
C ILE A 432 5.24 17.37 16.93
N ILE A 433 5.77 16.67 17.94
CA ILE A 433 5.12 15.52 18.59
C ILE A 433 4.14 16.05 19.64
N GLU A 434 4.66 16.63 20.72
CA GLU A 434 3.88 17.10 21.86
C GLU A 434 4.53 18.29 22.56
N ALA A 435 3.76 18.96 23.41
CA ALA A 435 4.30 19.82 24.46
C ALA A 435 3.66 19.47 25.81
N GLU A 436 4.40 19.72 26.89
CA GLU A 436 3.99 19.46 28.27
C GLU A 436 4.03 20.76 29.08
N GLU A 437 3.13 20.88 30.05
CA GLU A 437 3.06 22.00 31.00
C GLU A 437 3.04 23.41 30.35
N VAL A 438 2.48 23.52 29.13
CA VAL A 438 2.30 24.82 28.47
C VAL A 438 1.09 25.52 29.06
N GLU A 439 1.28 26.74 29.58
CA GLU A 439 0.23 27.47 30.29
C GLU A 439 0.15 28.93 29.81
N GLY A 440 -1.02 29.30 29.29
CA GLY A 440 -1.36 30.69 28.95
C GLY A 440 -2.00 31.42 30.13
N GLU A 441 -1.81 32.75 30.18
CA GLU A 441 -2.34 33.61 31.23
C GLU A 441 -3.87 33.62 31.28
N HIS A 442 -4.53 33.58 30.11
CA HIS A 442 -5.99 33.71 30.07
C HIS A 442 -6.69 32.54 29.36
N HIS A 443 -6.00 31.76 28.52
CA HIS A 443 -6.59 30.59 27.88
C HIS A 443 -5.55 29.57 27.43
N ASN A 444 -5.97 28.31 27.33
CA ASN A 444 -5.09 27.22 26.94
C ASN A 444 -5.66 26.39 25.79
N ASN A 445 -5.60 26.96 24.58
CA ASN A 445 -5.92 26.27 23.33
C ASN A 445 -4.67 26.25 22.44
N PRO A 446 -3.68 25.41 22.77
CA PRO A 446 -2.35 25.49 22.18
C PRO A 446 -2.30 25.00 20.73
N PHE A 447 -1.43 25.63 19.94
CA PHE A 447 -0.92 25.19 18.64
C PHE A 447 0.53 25.66 18.50
N ALA A 448 1.35 24.94 17.74
CA ALA A 448 2.73 25.32 17.48
C ALA A 448 2.85 26.03 16.13
N VAL A 449 3.76 26.99 16.04
CA VAL A 449 4.15 27.71 14.83
C VAL A 449 5.63 27.49 14.57
N LEU A 450 5.90 26.74 13.51
CA LEU A 450 7.23 26.45 12.98
C LEU A 450 7.65 27.55 12.02
N THR A 451 8.79 28.18 12.27
CA THR A 451 9.38 29.21 11.41
C THR A 451 10.76 28.78 10.95
N PHE A 452 10.95 28.68 9.63
CA PHE A 452 12.23 28.33 9.01
C PHE A 452 12.40 29.07 7.68
N ARG A 453 13.53 29.76 7.47
CA ARG A 453 13.81 30.59 6.29
C ARG A 453 12.66 31.57 5.91
N GLY A 454 11.96 32.09 6.91
CA GLY A 454 10.81 32.99 6.73
C GLY A 454 9.48 32.29 6.40
N GLU A 455 9.48 30.99 6.10
CA GLU A 455 8.25 30.20 5.96
C GLU A 455 7.67 29.88 7.35
N LYS A 456 6.37 30.09 7.52
CA LYS A 456 5.62 29.74 8.75
C LYS A 456 4.65 28.61 8.49
N LYS A 457 4.77 27.52 9.23
CA LYS A 457 3.82 26.39 9.25
C LYS A 457 3.25 26.24 10.66
N ARG A 458 2.01 25.76 10.80
CA ARG A 458 1.36 25.64 12.10
C ARG A 458 0.65 24.31 12.26
N THR A 459 0.61 23.79 13.48
CA THR A 459 -0.16 22.59 13.83
C THR A 459 -1.66 22.92 13.99
N LYS A 460 -2.48 21.88 14.12
CA LYS A 460 -3.86 21.99 14.57
C LYS A 460 -3.91 22.52 16.00
N MET A 461 -4.96 23.29 16.27
CA MET A 461 -5.22 23.80 17.61
C MET A 461 -5.90 22.75 18.46
N MET A 462 -5.30 22.46 19.61
CA MET A 462 -5.87 21.62 20.66
C MET A 462 -6.68 22.51 21.62
N LYS A 463 -7.77 21.98 22.18
CA LYS A 463 -8.66 22.77 23.05
C LYS A 463 -8.43 22.42 24.51
N LYS A 464 -8.38 23.43 25.37
CA LYS A 464 -8.39 23.30 26.83
C LYS A 464 -7.40 22.26 27.37
N THR A 465 -6.15 22.30 26.89
CA THR A 465 -5.11 21.35 27.34
C THR A 465 -3.79 22.08 27.61
N ARG A 466 -3.07 21.64 28.64
CA ARG A 466 -1.66 22.00 28.96
C ARG A 466 -0.65 21.00 28.37
N HIS A 467 -1.15 19.88 27.86
CA HIS A 467 -0.34 18.79 27.30
C HIS A 467 -0.85 18.44 25.89
N PRO A 468 -0.65 19.32 24.89
CA PRO A 468 -1.08 19.02 23.53
C PRO A 468 -0.22 17.95 22.86
N LEU A 469 -0.89 16.98 22.24
CA LEU A 469 -0.30 16.00 21.33
C LEU A 469 -0.73 16.32 19.89
N TRP A 470 0.21 16.64 19.02
CA TRP A 470 -0.04 17.00 17.62
C TRP A 470 0.36 15.90 16.65
N ASN A 471 1.58 15.35 16.79
CA ASN A 471 2.16 14.40 15.84
C ASN A 471 2.06 14.87 14.37
N GLU A 472 2.43 16.11 14.11
CA GLU A 472 2.34 16.73 12.78
C GLU A 472 3.72 16.94 12.16
N GLU A 473 3.89 16.46 10.92
CA GLU A 473 5.13 16.55 10.14
C GLU A 473 5.10 17.75 9.18
N PHE A 474 6.20 18.50 9.16
CA PHE A 474 6.45 19.62 8.27
C PHE A 474 7.73 19.38 7.47
N GLN A 475 7.64 19.50 6.16
CA GLN A 475 8.75 19.25 5.25
C GLN A 475 9.23 20.54 4.58
N PHE A 476 10.56 20.68 4.48
CA PHE A 476 11.25 21.73 3.74
C PHE A 476 12.28 21.09 2.81
N MET A 477 12.21 21.41 1.53
CA MET A 477 13.18 20.95 0.55
C MET A 477 14.27 22.00 0.39
N LEU A 478 15.53 21.62 0.55
CA LEU A 478 16.67 22.52 0.56
C LEU A 478 17.67 22.12 -0.52
N GLU A 479 18.22 23.12 -1.20
CA GLU A 479 19.30 22.96 -2.20
C GLU A 479 20.62 22.52 -1.55
N GLU A 480 20.80 22.85 -0.28
CA GLU A 480 22.03 22.64 0.49
C GLU A 480 21.67 22.29 1.94
N PRO A 481 22.55 21.56 2.65
CA PRO A 481 22.33 21.18 4.03
C PRO A 481 22.32 22.42 4.95
N PRO A 482 21.34 22.55 5.86
CA PRO A 482 21.17 23.73 6.72
C PRO A 482 22.13 23.76 7.93
N GLN A 483 23.43 23.53 7.71
CA GLN A 483 24.43 23.34 8.78
C GLN A 483 24.58 24.53 9.74
N HIS A 484 24.31 25.75 9.26
CA HIS A 484 24.49 26.98 10.03
C HIS A 484 23.16 27.67 10.34
N GLU A 485 22.05 26.96 10.17
CA GLU A 485 20.73 27.52 10.35
C GLU A 485 20.04 26.98 11.60
N LYS A 486 19.07 27.76 12.07
CA LYS A 486 18.23 27.41 13.20
C LYS A 486 16.79 27.33 12.76
N ILE A 487 16.04 26.47 13.43
CA ILE A 487 14.59 26.44 13.31
C ILE A 487 13.96 27.00 14.59
N HIS A 488 12.96 27.85 14.43
CA HIS A 488 12.26 28.49 15.55
C HIS A 488 10.86 27.90 15.66
N ILE A 489 10.49 27.41 16.84
CA ILE A 489 9.18 26.82 17.09
C ILE A 489 8.55 27.54 18.28
N GLU A 490 7.42 28.19 18.06
CA GLU A 490 6.69 28.95 19.07
C GLU A 490 5.36 28.27 19.39
N VAL A 491 5.07 28.01 20.66
CA VAL A 491 3.77 27.52 21.11
C VAL A 491 2.88 28.71 21.44
N LEU A 492 1.73 28.78 20.78
CA LEU A 492 0.76 29.86 20.92
C LEU A 492 -0.59 29.32 21.36
N SER A 493 -1.36 30.16 22.04
CA SER A 493 -2.74 29.89 22.42
C SER A 493 -3.65 30.91 21.73
N ARG A 494 -4.90 30.54 21.38
CA ARG A 494 -5.90 31.51 20.88
C ARG A 494 -7.33 31.20 21.35
N ARG A 495 -8.09 32.24 21.74
CA ARG A 495 -9.54 32.12 22.02
C ARG A 495 -10.37 32.01 20.74
N LYS A 496 -11.47 31.27 20.79
CA LYS A 496 -12.41 31.10 19.67
C LYS A 496 -13.61 32.05 19.83
N ASN A 497 -13.39 33.37 19.75
CA ASN A 497 -14.48 34.36 19.73
C ASN A 497 -14.58 35.06 18.37
N LEU A 498 -15.79 35.49 18.00
CA LEU A 498 -16.17 36.13 16.72
C LEU A 498 -15.48 37.48 16.40
N SER A 499 -14.52 37.92 17.20
CA SER A 499 -13.79 39.16 16.95
C SER A 499 -12.50 38.90 16.18
N PHE A 500 -12.35 39.60 15.05
CA PHE A 500 -11.19 39.60 14.16
C PHE A 500 -9.88 40.08 14.84
N LEU A 501 -9.93 40.48 16.12
CA LEU A 501 -8.81 40.99 16.93
C LEU A 501 -8.44 40.08 18.11
N SER A 502 -8.77 38.78 18.06
CA SER A 502 -8.42 37.83 19.14
C SER A 502 -6.89 37.75 19.31
N LYS A 503 -6.40 38.41 20.36
CA LYS A 503 -4.99 38.44 20.77
C LYS A 503 -4.50 37.02 21.02
N GLN A 504 -3.35 36.67 20.44
CA GLN A 504 -2.70 35.39 20.64
C GLN A 504 -1.77 35.50 21.85
N GLU A 505 -1.75 34.46 22.67
CA GLU A 505 -0.85 34.37 23.84
C GLU A 505 0.31 33.45 23.52
N ARG A 506 1.52 33.84 23.91
CA ARG A 506 2.74 33.04 23.74
C ARG A 506 2.92 32.16 24.97
N LEU A 507 3.02 30.85 24.76
CA LEU A 507 3.19 29.87 25.84
C LEU A 507 4.66 29.43 26.03
N GLY A 508 5.52 29.82 25.09
CA GLY A 508 6.95 29.53 25.08
C GLY A 508 7.45 29.26 23.66
N HIS A 509 8.77 29.20 23.48
CA HIS A 509 9.39 28.88 22.20
C HIS A 509 10.72 28.15 22.37
N VAL A 510 11.23 27.56 21.29
CA VAL A 510 12.58 26.98 21.23
C VAL A 510 13.25 27.39 19.92
N GLU A 511 14.58 27.50 19.96
CA GLU A 511 15.43 27.56 18.77
C GLU A 511 16.33 26.33 18.75
N ILE A 512 16.29 25.57 17.65
CA ILE A 512 17.05 24.33 17.49
C ILE A 512 18.06 24.53 16.37
N ASN A 513 19.34 24.23 16.64
CA ASN A 513 20.40 24.27 15.63
C ASN A 513 20.32 23.03 14.74
N LEU A 514 20.40 23.20 13.42
CA LEU A 514 20.27 22.11 12.46
C LEU A 514 21.61 21.44 12.11
N ARG A 515 22.75 21.95 12.62
CA ARG A 515 24.08 21.35 12.42
C ARG A 515 24.10 19.87 12.78
N ASP A 516 23.63 19.55 13.98
CA ASP A 516 23.65 18.18 14.50
C ASP A 516 22.69 17.28 13.71
N VAL A 517 21.59 17.83 13.16
CA VAL A 517 20.64 17.08 12.33
C VAL A 517 21.29 16.72 11.00
N VAL A 518 22.07 17.63 10.42
CA VAL A 518 22.79 17.38 9.17
C VAL A 518 23.85 16.29 9.37
N HIS A 519 24.60 16.34 10.47
CA HIS A 519 25.65 15.35 10.74
C HIS A 519 25.06 13.98 11.14
N ASN A 520 24.05 13.95 12.00
CA ASN A 520 23.50 12.71 12.54
C ASN A 520 22.35 12.12 11.68
N GLY A 521 21.87 12.87 10.68
CA GLY A 521 20.69 12.55 9.86
C GLY A 521 19.34 12.65 10.60
N ARG A 522 19.33 12.55 11.94
CA ARG A 522 18.12 12.59 12.77
C ARG A 522 18.43 13.05 14.19
N ILE A 523 17.51 13.84 14.74
CA ILE A 523 17.45 14.19 16.16
C ILE A 523 16.01 13.96 16.66
N ASN A 524 15.85 13.50 17.88
CA ASN A 524 14.55 13.26 18.49
C ASN A 524 14.62 13.56 19.99
N ASP A 525 14.38 14.82 20.35
CA ASP A 525 14.68 15.33 21.69
C ASP A 525 13.55 16.16 22.30
N LYS A 526 13.59 16.27 23.63
CA LYS A 526 12.74 17.16 24.42
C LYS A 526 13.50 18.45 24.75
N TYR A 527 12.88 19.58 24.48
CA TYR A 527 13.45 20.90 24.65
C TYR A 527 12.64 21.72 25.65
N ASN A 528 13.32 22.33 26.62
CA ASN A 528 12.70 23.32 27.50
C ASN A 528 12.32 24.57 26.71
N LEU A 529 11.07 25.01 26.87
CA LEU A 529 10.55 26.19 26.20
C LEU A 529 11.06 27.46 26.90
N ILE A 530 11.75 28.29 26.13
CA ILE A 530 12.13 29.64 26.52
C ILE A 530 10.87 30.48 26.70
N ASN A 531 10.83 31.29 27.76
CA ASN A 531 9.65 32.07 28.18
C ASN A 531 8.45 31.21 28.57
N SER A 532 8.70 29.99 29.04
CA SER A 532 7.72 29.14 29.73
C SER A 532 8.23 28.84 31.15
N ARG A 533 7.33 28.58 32.10
CA ARG A 533 7.74 28.23 33.48
C ARG A 533 8.33 26.83 33.51
N ASN A 534 7.53 25.85 33.08
CA ASN A 534 7.88 24.43 33.06
C ASN A 534 7.65 23.79 31.68
N GLY A 535 7.35 24.59 30.66
CA GLY A 535 6.97 24.08 29.36
C GLY A 535 8.09 23.29 28.70
N VAL A 536 7.79 22.08 28.25
CA VAL A 536 8.71 21.23 27.48
C VAL A 536 8.07 20.89 26.15
N MET A 537 8.85 20.79 25.08
CA MET A 537 8.35 20.39 23.76
C MET A 537 9.20 19.27 23.18
N HIS A 538 8.53 18.24 22.66
CA HIS A 538 9.16 17.10 22.01
C HIS A 538 9.14 17.30 20.49
N VAL A 539 10.32 17.36 19.89
CA VAL A 539 10.49 17.59 18.46
C VAL A 539 11.43 16.54 17.89
N GLU A 540 11.01 15.95 16.78
CA GLU A 540 11.85 15.11 15.95
C GLU A 540 12.21 15.86 14.65
N ILE A 541 13.48 15.86 14.28
CA ILE A 541 13.98 16.48 13.06
C ILE A 541 14.80 15.46 12.29
N ARG A 542 14.60 15.35 10.99
CA ARG A 542 15.34 14.46 10.09
C ARG A 542 15.89 15.24 8.90
N TRP A 543 17.14 15.01 8.58
CA TRP A 543 17.77 15.43 7.34
C TRP A 543 17.99 14.20 6.48
N LYS A 544 17.45 14.23 5.27
CA LYS A 544 17.66 13.17 4.28
C LYS A 544 18.17 13.80 3.01
N VAL A 545 19.37 13.41 2.58
CA VAL A 545 19.90 13.75 1.26
C VAL A 545 19.04 13.05 0.19
N VAL A 546 18.73 13.78 -0.88
CA VAL A 546 17.75 13.36 -1.89
C VAL A 546 18.39 13.19 -3.25
#